data_AF-A0AAD1DA84-F1
#
_entry.id   AF-A0AAD1DA84-F1
#
_cell.length_a   1.000
_cell.length_b   1.000
_cell.length_c   1.000
_cell.angle_alpha   90.00
_cell.angle_beta   90.00
_cell.angle_gamma   90.00
#
_symmetry.space_group_name_H-M   'P 1'
#
loop_
_entity.id
_entity.type
_entity.pdbx_description
1 polymer ?
#
loop_
_entity_poly.entity_id
_entity_poly.type
_entity_poly.pdbx_seq_one_letter_code
_entity_poly.pdbx_strand_id
1 'polypeptide(L)'
;MRSLIPFILLLAAPAMAQEAADVPGVPAEWFAAKESAAAARAPDLDALGTEVLDRARWSTTTQACKSLTRTEPYGLQPATADRLVSEGLKAGAFVGAWTFYARTDCAETPLLRYMYIAESDGRHLLLVVNRGEAISTPSQMRETSKLAAKAAWDRAKQQQPSCEVTSVGMRQTRIAATDGDLSPMQFGTRFAGGWSEAWDFVACGRRATVTVRFEADGKGGASARVTDVTLS
;
A
#
# COMPACT_ATOMS: atom_id res chain seq x y z
N MET A 1 -5.83 17.75 -52.16
CA MET A 1 -6.13 17.77 -50.72
C MET A 1 -5.85 16.38 -50.16
N ARG A 2 -4.73 16.20 -49.44
CA ARG A 2 -4.39 14.94 -48.76
C ARG A 2 -4.48 15.19 -47.26
N SER A 3 -5.50 14.63 -46.61
CA SER A 3 -5.63 14.61 -45.15
C SER A 3 -4.57 13.70 -44.56
N LEU A 4 -3.73 14.25 -43.68
CA LEU A 4 -2.86 13.50 -42.78
C LEU A 4 -3.65 13.19 -41.50
N ILE A 5 -3.93 11.91 -41.28
CA ILE A 5 -4.47 11.40 -40.02
C ILE A 5 -3.30 11.31 -39.03
N PRO A 6 -3.34 11.97 -37.85
CA PRO A 6 -2.31 11.76 -36.84
C PRO A 6 -2.57 10.42 -36.15
N PHE A 7 -1.67 9.46 -36.38
CA PHE A 7 -1.57 8.24 -35.58
C PHE A 7 -1.11 8.63 -34.17
N ILE A 8 -2.05 8.68 -33.22
CA ILE A 8 -1.73 8.78 -31.79
C ILE A 8 -1.29 7.38 -31.36
N LEU A 9 0.02 7.14 -31.36
CA LEU A 9 0.62 6.01 -30.65
C LEU A 9 0.44 6.25 -29.15
N LEU A 10 -0.53 5.57 -28.53
CA LEU A 10 -0.55 5.41 -27.08
C LEU A 10 0.67 4.59 -26.68
N LEU A 11 1.74 5.27 -26.28
CA LEU A 11 2.87 4.66 -25.58
C LEU A 11 2.35 4.14 -24.24
N ALA A 12 2.11 2.83 -24.16
CA ALA A 12 1.84 2.17 -22.89
C ALA A 12 3.06 2.41 -21.97
N ALA A 13 2.86 3.14 -20.88
CA ALA A 13 3.89 3.31 -19.86
C ALA A 13 4.35 1.92 -19.37
N PRO A 14 5.65 1.71 -19.14
CA PRO A 14 6.16 0.42 -18.68
C PRO A 14 5.49 0.05 -17.36
N ALA A 15 4.81 -1.09 -17.34
CA ALA A 15 4.31 -1.69 -16.11
C ALA A 15 5.49 -2.29 -15.35
N MET A 16 5.63 -1.99 -14.07
CA MET A 16 6.51 -2.75 -13.20
C MET A 16 5.74 -3.93 -12.64
N ALA A 17 6.24 -5.14 -12.88
CA ALA A 17 5.73 -6.32 -12.21
C ALA A 17 6.13 -6.25 -10.73
N GLN A 18 5.15 -6.40 -9.84
CA GLN A 18 5.40 -6.57 -8.41
C GLN A 18 5.17 -8.04 -8.12
N GLU A 19 6.28 -8.75 -7.96
CA GLU A 19 6.26 -10.19 -7.83
C GLU A 19 5.54 -10.59 -6.53
N ALA A 20 4.60 -11.51 -6.65
CA ALA A 20 4.16 -12.31 -5.52
C ALA A 20 5.38 -12.97 -4.85
N ALA A 21 5.27 -13.29 -3.56
CA ALA A 21 6.28 -14.14 -2.94
C ALA A 21 6.29 -15.51 -3.63
N ASP A 22 7.48 -16.03 -3.90
CA ASP A 22 7.65 -17.39 -4.40
C ASP A 22 7.33 -18.39 -3.28
N VAL A 23 6.17 -19.03 -3.32
CA VAL A 23 5.68 -19.91 -2.25
C VAL A 23 5.56 -21.36 -2.74
N PRO A 24 5.82 -22.36 -1.87
CA PRO A 24 5.70 -23.76 -2.24
C PRO A 24 4.27 -24.15 -2.67
N GLY A 25 4.15 -24.89 -3.77
CA GLY A 25 2.88 -25.47 -4.22
C GLY A 25 1.91 -24.44 -4.81
N VAL A 26 0.61 -24.62 -4.56
CA VAL A 26 -0.44 -23.70 -5.02
C VAL A 26 -0.51 -22.51 -4.04
N PRO A 27 -0.30 -21.26 -4.48
CA PRO A 27 -0.21 -20.12 -3.57
C PRO A 27 -1.40 -19.96 -2.63
N ALA A 28 -2.63 -20.07 -3.16
CA ALA A 28 -3.86 -19.94 -2.36
C ALA A 28 -3.95 -21.02 -1.26
N GLU A 29 -3.55 -22.26 -1.54
CA GLU A 29 -3.54 -23.35 -0.56
C GLU A 29 -2.47 -23.14 0.51
N TRP A 30 -1.28 -22.69 0.09
CA TRP A 30 -0.19 -22.38 1.01
C TRP A 30 -0.59 -21.24 1.97
N PHE A 31 -1.16 -20.16 1.45
CA PHE A 31 -1.62 -19.03 2.27
C PHE A 31 -2.74 -19.45 3.23
N ALA A 32 -3.71 -20.25 2.77
CA ALA A 32 -4.78 -20.76 3.62
C ALA A 32 -4.24 -21.62 4.77
N ALA A 33 -3.27 -22.49 4.50
CA ALA A 33 -2.64 -23.31 5.52
C ALA A 33 -1.90 -22.45 6.57
N LYS A 34 -1.16 -21.43 6.12
CA LYS A 34 -0.45 -20.50 7.03
C LYS A 34 -1.41 -19.66 7.86
N GLU A 35 -2.48 -19.13 7.27
CA GLU A 35 -3.48 -18.36 7.99
C GLU A 35 -4.20 -19.19 9.05
N SER A 36 -4.61 -20.43 8.69
CA SER A 36 -5.24 -21.36 9.63
C SER A 36 -4.33 -21.66 10.83
N ALA A 37 -3.05 -21.93 10.59
CA ALA A 37 -2.07 -22.16 11.65
C ALA A 37 -1.82 -20.91 12.53
N ALA A 38 -1.99 -19.71 11.96
CA ALA A 38 -1.77 -18.44 12.62
C ALA A 38 -2.98 -17.92 13.41
N ALA A 39 -4.17 -18.48 13.23
CA ALA A 39 -5.43 -17.88 13.71
C ALA A 39 -5.43 -17.56 15.21
N ALA A 40 -4.84 -18.43 16.04
CA ALA A 40 -4.72 -18.24 17.48
C ALA A 40 -3.75 -17.11 17.90
N ARG A 41 -3.03 -16.52 16.94
CA ARG A 41 -2.07 -15.42 17.13
C ARG A 41 -2.60 -14.08 16.60
N ALA A 42 -3.83 -14.05 16.09
CA ALA A 42 -4.46 -12.82 15.65
C ALA A 42 -4.54 -11.82 16.83
N PRO A 43 -4.20 -10.53 16.61
CA PRO A 43 -4.24 -9.56 17.68
C PRO A 43 -5.68 -9.23 18.07
N ASP A 44 -5.89 -9.01 19.37
CA ASP A 44 -7.07 -8.31 19.86
C ASP A 44 -6.87 -6.80 19.67
N LEU A 45 -7.69 -6.20 18.81
CA LEU A 45 -7.59 -4.78 18.46
C LEU A 45 -7.89 -3.87 19.66
N ASP A 46 -8.76 -4.30 20.58
CA ASP A 46 -9.06 -3.51 21.78
C ASP A 46 -7.86 -3.50 22.73
N ALA A 47 -7.16 -4.63 22.85
CA ALA A 47 -5.94 -4.74 23.65
C ALA A 47 -4.76 -3.94 23.07
N LEU A 48 -4.73 -3.71 21.74
CA LEU A 48 -3.67 -2.95 21.07
C LEU A 48 -3.84 -1.42 21.14
N GLY A 49 -4.94 -0.90 21.68
CA GLY A 49 -5.30 0.53 21.57
C GLY A 49 -4.18 1.52 21.94
N THR A 50 -3.50 1.30 23.07
CA THR A 50 -2.37 2.16 23.50
C THR A 50 -1.17 2.05 22.56
N GLU A 51 -0.78 0.83 22.16
CA GLU A 51 0.37 0.66 21.28
C GLU A 51 0.10 1.26 19.88
N VAL A 52 -1.12 1.09 19.36
CA VAL A 52 -1.53 1.71 18.09
C VAL A 52 -1.35 3.23 18.13
N LEU A 53 -1.84 3.88 19.18
CA LEU A 53 -1.69 5.32 19.36
C LEU A 53 -0.21 5.73 19.47
N ASP A 54 0.59 4.98 20.22
CA ASP A 54 2.01 5.29 20.39
C ASP A 54 2.77 5.13 19.07
N ARG A 55 2.55 4.04 18.33
CA ARG A 55 3.13 3.86 16.99
C ARG A 55 2.71 4.96 16.03
N ALA A 56 1.46 5.39 16.11
CA ALA A 56 0.97 6.50 15.34
C ALA A 56 1.74 7.78 15.65
N ARG A 57 2.02 8.11 16.92
CA ARG A 57 2.75 9.32 17.31
C ARG A 57 4.22 9.33 16.87
N TRP A 58 4.86 8.17 16.85
CA TRP A 58 6.27 8.04 16.46
C TRP A 58 6.49 7.88 14.95
N SER A 59 5.42 7.66 14.18
CA SER A 59 5.52 7.46 12.74
C SER A 59 5.88 8.76 12.02
N THR A 60 6.83 8.70 11.09
CA THR A 60 7.10 9.83 10.17
C THR A 60 5.90 10.14 9.28
N THR A 61 5.01 9.16 9.04
CA THR A 61 3.75 9.31 8.30
C THR A 61 2.77 10.30 8.96
N THR A 62 2.89 10.51 10.27
CA THR A 62 2.00 11.37 11.06
C THR A 62 2.72 12.62 11.57
N GLN A 63 3.92 12.95 11.09
CA GLN A 63 4.70 14.08 11.60
C GLN A 63 3.93 15.43 11.53
N ALA A 64 2.97 15.57 10.62
CA ALA A 64 2.09 16.74 10.54
C ALA A 64 1.07 16.84 11.69
N CYS A 65 0.78 15.72 12.38
CA CYS A 65 -0.19 15.60 13.46
C CYS A 65 0.45 15.86 14.82
N LYS A 66 0.59 17.13 15.20
CA LYS A 66 1.22 17.52 16.48
C LYS A 66 0.42 17.12 17.73
N SER A 67 -0.87 16.84 17.58
CA SER A 67 -1.80 16.60 18.69
C SER A 67 -2.59 15.30 18.54
N LEU A 68 -1.97 14.25 17.99
CA LEU A 68 -2.63 12.96 17.87
C LEU A 68 -2.87 12.35 19.26
N THR A 69 -4.12 12.33 19.71
CA THR A 69 -4.50 11.84 21.05
C THR A 69 -5.37 10.60 21.03
N ARG A 70 -5.94 10.25 19.88
CA ARG A 70 -6.87 9.13 19.78
C ARG A 70 -6.68 8.34 18.50
N THR A 71 -6.74 7.02 18.65
CA THR A 71 -6.88 6.08 17.54
C THR A 71 -8.01 5.09 17.84
N GLU A 72 -8.79 4.75 16.83
CA GLU A 72 -9.85 3.74 16.91
C GLU A 72 -9.56 2.62 15.90
N PRO A 73 -8.92 1.51 16.33
CA PRO A 73 -8.60 0.39 15.44
C PRO A 73 -9.86 -0.36 14.96
N TYR A 74 -9.88 -0.81 13.71
CA TYR A 74 -10.96 -1.60 13.13
C TYR A 74 -10.52 -2.37 11.87
N GLY A 75 -11.35 -3.31 11.43
CA GLY A 75 -11.20 -3.98 10.13
C GLY A 75 -9.95 -4.86 10.04
N LEU A 76 -9.76 -5.74 11.03
CA LEU A 76 -8.69 -6.74 11.00
C LEU A 76 -8.84 -7.63 9.77
N GLN A 77 -7.77 -7.79 9.01
CA GLN A 77 -7.67 -8.62 7.81
C GLN A 77 -6.34 -9.37 7.83
N PRO A 78 -6.27 -10.61 7.32
CA PRO A 78 -4.99 -11.29 7.15
C PRO A 78 -4.06 -10.51 6.21
N ALA A 79 -2.75 -10.72 6.37
CA ALA A 79 -1.71 -10.13 5.51
C ALA A 79 -0.71 -11.18 5.03
N THR A 80 -1.09 -12.46 5.08
CA THR A 80 -0.24 -13.61 4.76
C THR A 80 0.40 -13.53 3.38
N ALA A 81 -0.34 -13.01 2.39
CA ALA A 81 0.12 -12.87 1.00
C ALA A 81 0.93 -11.58 0.74
N ASP A 82 1.13 -10.72 1.74
CA ASP A 82 2.13 -9.65 1.61
C ASP A 82 3.53 -10.28 1.46
N ARG A 83 4.31 -9.80 0.50
CA ARG A 83 5.61 -10.40 0.17
C ARG A 83 6.56 -10.45 1.37
N LEU A 84 6.65 -9.38 2.17
CA LEU A 84 7.48 -9.35 3.38
C LEU A 84 7.06 -10.46 4.35
N VAL A 85 5.74 -10.60 4.56
CA VAL A 85 5.16 -11.57 5.49
C VAL A 85 5.39 -12.99 4.99
N SER A 86 5.12 -13.25 3.71
CA SER A 86 5.33 -14.55 3.09
C SER A 86 6.80 -15.00 3.18
N GLU A 87 7.76 -14.11 2.92
CA GLU A 87 9.18 -14.42 3.07
C GLU A 87 9.54 -14.76 4.53
N GLY A 88 9.04 -14.01 5.50
CA GLY A 88 9.29 -14.30 6.91
C GLY A 88 8.61 -15.58 7.41
N LEU A 89 7.44 -15.94 6.88
CA LEU A 89 6.78 -17.23 7.13
C LEU A 89 7.57 -18.41 6.57
N LYS A 90 8.17 -18.26 5.38
CA LYS A 90 9.06 -19.27 4.78
C LYS A 90 10.34 -19.43 5.60
N ALA A 91 10.91 -18.32 6.06
CA ALA A 91 12.10 -18.32 6.90
C ALA A 91 11.86 -18.78 8.34
N GLY A 92 10.60 -19.00 8.76
CA GLY A 92 10.24 -19.34 10.13
C GLY A 92 10.43 -18.19 11.13
N ALA A 93 10.61 -16.96 10.65
CA ALA A 93 10.72 -15.77 11.49
C ALA A 93 9.35 -15.29 11.97
N PHE A 94 8.30 -15.50 11.16
CA PHE A 94 6.93 -15.10 11.46
C PHE A 94 6.03 -16.31 11.63
N VAL A 95 4.95 -16.14 12.40
CA VAL A 95 3.86 -17.12 12.53
C VAL A 95 2.58 -16.66 11.85
N GLY A 96 2.39 -15.34 11.68
CA GLY A 96 1.25 -14.76 10.99
C GLY A 96 1.35 -13.25 10.93
N ALA A 97 0.52 -12.62 10.10
CA ALA A 97 0.40 -11.17 10.06
C ALA A 97 -1.01 -10.73 9.66
N TRP A 98 -1.36 -9.54 10.11
CA TRP A 98 -2.66 -8.91 9.84
C TRP A 98 -2.46 -7.44 9.53
N THR A 99 -3.34 -6.89 8.69
CA THR A 99 -3.51 -5.46 8.55
C THR A 99 -4.83 -5.03 9.16
N PHE A 100 -4.87 -3.79 9.63
CA PHE A 100 -6.10 -3.16 10.10
C PHE A 100 -5.96 -1.65 9.91
N TYR A 101 -7.08 -0.95 10.06
CA TYR A 101 -7.13 0.50 9.99
C TYR A 101 -7.32 1.08 11.39
N ALA A 102 -6.89 2.33 11.59
CA ALA A 102 -7.34 3.12 12.73
C ALA A 102 -7.78 4.50 12.29
N ARG A 103 -8.99 4.91 12.71
CA ARG A 103 -9.42 6.32 12.60
C ARG A 103 -8.64 7.15 13.60
N THR A 104 -8.35 8.38 13.26
CA THR A 104 -7.62 9.29 14.15
C THR A 104 -8.36 10.60 14.37
N ASP A 105 -7.99 11.34 15.41
CA ASP A 105 -8.44 12.71 15.68
C ASP A 105 -7.61 13.78 14.94
N CYS A 106 -6.68 13.39 14.07
CA CYS A 106 -5.87 14.30 13.27
C CYS A 106 -6.47 14.53 11.88
N ALA A 107 -6.83 15.77 11.55
CA ALA A 107 -7.42 16.13 10.26
C ALA A 107 -6.49 15.87 9.06
N GLU A 108 -5.18 16.02 9.25
CA GLU A 108 -4.18 15.74 8.21
C GLU A 108 -4.00 14.25 7.97
N THR A 109 -4.40 13.41 8.92
CA THR A 109 -4.20 11.95 8.89
C THR A 109 -5.40 11.22 9.49
N PRO A 110 -6.61 11.38 8.93
CA PRO A 110 -7.84 10.86 9.54
C PRO A 110 -7.89 9.33 9.58
N LEU A 111 -7.05 8.67 8.77
CA LEU A 111 -6.99 7.23 8.64
C LEU A 111 -5.55 6.74 8.50
N LEU A 112 -5.18 5.77 9.32
CA LEU A 112 -3.90 5.06 9.25
C LEU A 112 -4.14 3.58 9.00
N ARG A 113 -3.26 2.95 8.22
CA ARG A 113 -3.21 1.49 8.08
C ARG A 113 -2.01 0.96 8.84
N TYR A 114 -2.24 -0.13 9.56
CA TYR A 114 -1.22 -0.83 10.34
C TYR A 114 -0.97 -2.21 9.75
N MET A 115 0.23 -2.72 9.99
CA MET A 115 0.55 -4.13 9.89
C MET A 115 1.04 -4.61 11.25
N TYR A 116 0.39 -5.65 11.76
CA TYR A 116 0.84 -6.43 12.90
C TYR A 116 1.46 -7.73 12.38
N ILE A 117 2.64 -8.07 12.83
CA ILE A 117 3.33 -9.32 12.49
C ILE A 117 3.62 -10.06 13.79
N ALA A 118 3.09 -11.27 13.95
CA ALA A 118 3.45 -12.15 15.04
C ALA A 118 4.77 -12.87 14.69
N GLU A 119 5.79 -12.71 15.52
CA GLU A 119 7.10 -13.35 15.39
C GLU A 119 7.08 -14.75 16.02
N SER A 120 8.00 -15.62 15.58
CA SER A 120 8.06 -17.02 16.05
C SER A 120 8.56 -17.19 17.48
N ASP A 121 9.23 -16.18 18.03
CA ASP A 121 9.64 -16.13 19.44
C ASP A 121 8.54 -15.65 20.39
N GLY A 122 7.35 -15.35 19.87
CA GLY A 122 6.20 -14.89 20.64
C GLY A 122 6.11 -13.37 20.79
N ARG A 123 7.07 -12.59 20.27
CA ARG A 123 6.96 -11.14 20.15
C ARG A 123 6.11 -10.74 18.93
N HIS A 124 5.88 -9.44 18.78
CA HIS A 124 5.23 -8.88 17.59
C HIS A 124 5.88 -7.58 17.13
N LEU A 125 5.71 -7.31 15.84
CA LEU A 125 6.00 -6.02 15.23
C LEU A 125 4.68 -5.31 14.91
N LEU A 126 4.58 -4.03 15.26
CA LEU A 126 3.48 -3.17 14.86
C LEU A 126 4.01 -1.98 14.07
N LEU A 127 3.58 -1.88 12.82
CA LEU A 127 4.07 -0.90 11.84
C LEU A 127 2.92 -0.04 11.34
N VAL A 128 3.11 1.28 11.27
CA VAL A 128 2.27 2.16 10.44
C VAL A 128 2.75 1.98 9.00
N VAL A 129 1.90 1.45 8.13
CA VAL A 129 2.28 1.09 6.75
C VAL A 129 1.70 2.02 5.70
N ASN A 130 0.66 2.78 6.02
CA ASN A 130 0.06 3.74 5.10
C ASN A 130 -0.78 4.81 5.80
N ARG A 131 -0.99 5.95 5.13
CA ARG A 131 -2.05 6.93 5.44
C ARG A 131 -3.14 6.87 4.39
N GLY A 132 -4.37 6.61 4.82
CA GLY A 132 -5.52 6.47 3.94
C GLY A 132 -5.79 5.03 3.49
N GLU A 133 -6.71 4.90 2.53
CA GLU A 133 -7.22 3.60 2.06
C GLU A 133 -6.37 3.07 0.92
N ALA A 134 -6.08 1.77 0.94
CA ALA A 134 -5.40 1.06 -0.13
C ALA A 134 -5.90 -0.38 -0.24
N ILE A 135 -5.99 -0.88 -1.47
CA ILE A 135 -6.19 -2.29 -1.78
C ILE A 135 -4.83 -2.98 -1.89
N SER A 136 -3.82 -2.27 -2.43
CA SER A 136 -2.45 -2.74 -2.55
C SER A 136 -1.88 -3.17 -1.20
N THR A 137 -1.06 -4.22 -1.22
CA THR A 137 -0.38 -4.70 -0.01
C THR A 137 0.73 -3.72 0.39
N PRO A 138 1.12 -3.64 1.66
CA PRO A 138 2.23 -2.78 2.09
C PRO A 138 3.54 -3.00 1.30
N SER A 139 3.86 -4.23 0.91
CA SER A 139 5.00 -4.52 0.03
C SER A 139 4.80 -3.97 -1.39
N GLN A 140 3.60 -4.11 -1.98
CA GLN A 140 3.27 -3.49 -3.26
C GLN A 140 3.37 -1.95 -3.19
N MET A 141 2.87 -1.35 -2.13
CA MET A 141 2.97 0.10 -1.91
C MET A 141 4.44 0.54 -1.84
N ARG A 142 5.26 -0.14 -1.05
CA ARG A 142 6.69 0.17 -0.91
C ARG A 142 7.42 0.14 -2.25
N GLU A 143 7.16 -0.87 -3.07
CA GLU A 143 7.80 -1.03 -4.38
C GLU A 143 7.33 0.02 -5.40
N THR A 144 6.02 0.28 -5.48
CA THR A 144 5.46 1.23 -6.44
C THR A 144 5.65 2.69 -6.01
N SER A 145 5.83 2.96 -4.71
CA SER A 145 6.02 4.32 -4.18
C SER A 145 7.17 5.06 -4.86
N LYS A 146 8.26 4.37 -5.22
CA LYS A 146 9.41 4.97 -5.92
C LYS A 146 9.05 5.43 -7.32
N LEU A 147 8.28 4.63 -8.06
CA LEU A 147 7.79 4.97 -9.39
C LEU A 147 6.82 6.16 -9.32
N ALA A 148 5.86 6.11 -8.40
CA ALA A 148 4.89 7.18 -8.21
C ALA A 148 5.54 8.49 -7.75
N ALA A 149 6.49 8.42 -6.80
CA ALA A 149 7.27 9.57 -6.33
C ALA A 149 8.08 10.21 -7.46
N LYS A 150 8.73 9.39 -8.30
CA LYS A 150 9.44 9.88 -9.48
C LYS A 150 8.49 10.59 -10.45
N ALA A 151 7.33 10.00 -10.73
CA ALA A 151 6.34 10.60 -11.64
C ALA A 151 5.81 11.95 -11.10
N ALA A 152 5.53 12.03 -9.80
CA ALA A 152 5.16 13.29 -9.13
C ALA A 152 6.27 14.35 -9.27
N TRP A 153 7.52 13.95 -9.02
CA TRP A 153 8.67 14.85 -9.13
C TRP A 153 8.91 15.32 -10.57
N ASP A 154 8.93 14.42 -11.55
CA ASP A 154 9.13 14.76 -12.96
C ASP A 154 8.07 15.79 -13.41
N ARG A 155 6.81 15.56 -13.02
CA ARG A 155 5.70 16.47 -13.34
C ARG A 155 5.86 17.83 -12.69
N ALA A 156 6.29 17.89 -11.42
CA ALA A 156 6.52 19.14 -10.71
C ALA A 156 7.74 19.90 -11.26
N LYS A 157 8.84 19.20 -11.58
CA LYS A 157 10.08 19.75 -12.15
C LYS A 157 9.85 20.42 -13.51
N GLN A 158 8.93 19.90 -14.33
CA GLN A 158 8.54 20.55 -15.59
C GLN A 158 7.97 21.96 -15.38
N GLN A 159 7.33 22.23 -14.24
CA GLN A 159 6.79 23.55 -13.92
C GLN A 159 7.77 24.40 -13.08
N GLN A 160 8.66 23.75 -12.32
CA GLN A 160 9.71 24.41 -11.54
C GLN A 160 11.07 23.76 -11.79
N PRO A 161 11.83 24.22 -12.81
CA PRO A 161 13.11 23.62 -13.18
C PRO A 161 14.21 23.67 -12.10
N SER A 162 14.06 24.50 -11.07
CA SER A 162 14.98 24.54 -9.93
C SER A 162 14.75 23.43 -8.88
N CYS A 163 13.70 22.61 -9.03
CA CYS A 163 13.33 21.64 -8.00
C CYS A 163 14.34 20.48 -7.81
N GLU A 164 14.63 20.12 -6.56
CA GLU A 164 15.47 18.97 -6.20
C GLU A 164 14.66 17.75 -5.74
N VAL A 165 15.23 16.55 -5.91
CA VAL A 165 14.57 15.26 -5.62
C VAL A 165 14.25 15.04 -4.14
N THR A 166 14.98 15.73 -3.24
CA THR A 166 14.85 15.62 -1.78
C THR A 166 13.50 16.15 -1.26
N SER A 167 12.68 16.76 -2.11
CA SER A 167 11.43 17.41 -1.77
C SER A 167 10.17 16.54 -1.94
N VAL A 168 10.33 15.24 -2.20
CA VAL A 168 9.21 14.33 -2.51
C VAL A 168 8.78 13.53 -1.28
N GLY A 169 7.57 13.77 -0.79
CA GLY A 169 6.97 13.03 0.32
C GLY A 169 5.58 12.53 -0.06
N MET A 170 5.35 11.22 0.12
CA MET A 170 4.01 10.67 0.00
C MET A 170 3.14 11.20 1.12
N ARG A 171 1.95 11.66 0.76
CA ARG A 171 0.97 12.15 1.69
C ARG A 171 -0.01 11.05 2.03
N GLN A 172 -0.97 10.75 1.18
CA GLN A 172 -2.08 9.88 1.53
C GLN A 172 -2.50 9.07 0.30
N THR A 173 -3.23 7.99 0.52
CA THR A 173 -3.87 7.22 -0.54
C THR A 173 -5.37 7.21 -0.38
N ARG A 174 -6.04 7.01 -1.51
CA ARG A 174 -7.45 6.67 -1.60
C ARG A 174 -7.69 5.71 -2.74
N ILE A 175 -8.72 4.90 -2.63
CA ILE A 175 -9.19 4.07 -3.74
C ILE A 175 -9.81 5.01 -4.78
N ALA A 176 -9.33 4.94 -6.02
CA ALA A 176 -9.84 5.76 -7.13
C ALA A 176 -10.91 5.01 -7.92
N ALA A 177 -10.67 3.73 -8.22
CA ALA A 177 -11.61 2.88 -8.94
C ALA A 177 -11.33 1.39 -8.68
N THR A 178 -12.33 0.55 -8.89
CA THR A 178 -12.21 -0.91 -8.91
C THR A 178 -12.89 -1.44 -10.15
N ASP A 179 -12.31 -2.47 -10.76
CA ASP A 179 -12.94 -3.14 -11.89
C ASP A 179 -14.08 -4.04 -11.44
N GLY A 180 -14.99 -4.35 -12.37
CA GLY A 180 -16.14 -5.23 -12.09
C GLY A 180 -15.75 -6.69 -11.85
N ASP A 181 -14.55 -7.11 -12.25
CA ASP A 181 -13.99 -8.44 -12.08
C ASP A 181 -13.01 -8.56 -10.90
N LEU A 182 -12.86 -7.49 -10.09
CA LEU A 182 -11.99 -7.51 -8.92
C LEU A 182 -12.48 -8.56 -7.92
N SER A 183 -11.67 -9.60 -7.71
CA SER A 183 -12.02 -10.71 -6.82
C SER A 183 -12.10 -10.27 -5.36
N PRO A 184 -12.77 -11.01 -4.46
CA PRO A 184 -12.75 -10.75 -3.01
C PRO A 184 -11.32 -10.72 -2.44
N MET A 185 -11.16 -10.04 -1.29
CA MET A 185 -9.86 -10.04 -0.60
C MET A 185 -9.65 -11.42 0.02
N GLN A 186 -8.50 -12.01 -0.24
CA GLN A 186 -8.09 -13.29 0.33
C GLN A 186 -6.65 -13.16 0.81
N PHE A 187 -6.37 -13.58 2.04
CA PHE A 187 -5.02 -13.59 2.62
C PHE A 187 -4.32 -12.21 2.62
N GLY A 188 -5.10 -11.12 2.53
CA GLY A 188 -4.60 -9.74 2.45
C GLY A 188 -4.33 -9.20 1.06
N THR A 189 -4.67 -9.93 -0.01
CA THR A 189 -4.46 -9.51 -1.41
C THR A 189 -5.67 -9.85 -2.28
N ARG A 190 -5.58 -9.51 -3.57
CA ARG A 190 -6.58 -9.81 -4.62
C ARG A 190 -5.90 -10.68 -5.68
N PHE A 191 -6.55 -11.77 -6.08
CA PHE A 191 -5.99 -12.73 -7.03
C PHE A 191 -6.49 -12.52 -8.48
N ALA A 192 -7.49 -11.68 -8.71
CA ALA A 192 -8.02 -11.40 -10.04
C ALA A 192 -8.63 -10.00 -10.13
N GLY A 193 -8.73 -9.51 -11.36
CA GLY A 193 -9.19 -8.16 -11.70
C GLY A 193 -8.15 -7.09 -11.38
N GLY A 194 -8.58 -5.83 -11.46
CA GLY A 194 -7.71 -4.69 -11.21
C GLY A 194 -8.38 -3.54 -10.48
N TRP A 195 -7.56 -2.61 -10.03
CA TRP A 195 -8.00 -1.43 -9.29
C TRP A 195 -7.04 -0.27 -9.48
N SER A 196 -7.51 0.93 -9.20
CA SER A 196 -6.68 2.14 -9.23
C SER A 196 -6.71 2.83 -7.88
N GLU A 197 -5.57 3.38 -7.49
CA GLU A 197 -5.41 4.17 -6.27
C GLU A 197 -4.87 5.55 -6.63
N ALA A 198 -5.38 6.58 -5.97
CA ALA A 198 -4.85 7.93 -6.09
C ALA A 198 -3.95 8.21 -4.88
N TRP A 199 -2.67 8.45 -5.17
CA TRP A 199 -1.63 8.67 -4.19
C TRP A 199 -1.19 10.13 -4.23
N ASP A 200 -1.46 10.85 -3.15
CA ASP A 200 -1.09 12.25 -3.04
C ASP A 200 0.37 12.34 -2.59
N PHE A 201 1.11 13.25 -3.20
CA PHE A 201 2.48 13.60 -2.87
C PHE A 201 2.59 15.11 -2.66
N VAL A 202 3.59 15.51 -1.90
CA VAL A 202 4.19 16.85 -2.04
C VAL A 202 5.51 16.66 -2.77
N ALA A 203 5.70 17.39 -3.86
CA ALA A 203 6.92 17.44 -4.63
C ALA A 203 7.18 18.90 -5.00
N CYS A 204 8.40 19.41 -4.75
CA CYS A 204 8.74 20.81 -5.05
C CYS A 204 7.82 21.83 -4.35
N GLY A 205 7.34 21.53 -3.13
CA GLY A 205 6.39 22.39 -2.41
C GLY A 205 4.97 22.39 -2.98
N ARG A 206 4.70 21.60 -4.03
CA ARG A 206 3.40 21.49 -4.69
C ARG A 206 2.75 20.15 -4.40
N ARG A 207 1.42 20.13 -4.46
CA ARG A 207 0.65 18.90 -4.30
C ARG A 207 0.50 18.21 -5.66
N ALA A 208 0.83 16.94 -5.71
CA ALA A 208 0.63 16.08 -6.87
C ALA A 208 -0.30 14.93 -6.48
N THR A 209 -1.28 14.61 -7.30
CA THR A 209 -2.02 13.35 -7.22
C THR A 209 -1.50 12.44 -8.32
N VAL A 210 -0.97 11.27 -7.95
CA VAL A 210 -0.53 10.24 -8.88
C VAL A 210 -1.56 9.12 -8.87
N THR A 211 -2.19 8.84 -10.00
CA THR A 211 -3.07 7.68 -10.14
C THR A 211 -2.24 6.47 -10.55
N VAL A 212 -2.28 5.44 -9.72
CA VAL A 212 -1.59 4.16 -9.94
C VAL A 212 -2.62 3.09 -10.22
N ARG A 213 -2.43 2.36 -11.31
CA ARG A 213 -3.25 1.22 -11.72
C ARG A 213 -2.54 -0.08 -11.39
N PHE A 214 -3.27 -0.99 -10.77
CA PHE A 214 -2.84 -2.34 -10.44
C PHE A 214 -3.65 -3.40 -11.19
N GLU A 215 -3.00 -4.48 -11.61
CA GLU A 215 -3.64 -5.68 -12.14
C GLU A 215 -3.13 -6.89 -11.35
N ALA A 216 -4.03 -7.68 -10.76
CA ALA A 216 -3.64 -8.89 -10.03
C ALA A 216 -2.97 -9.93 -10.95
N ASP A 217 -1.98 -10.66 -10.42
CA ASP A 217 -1.19 -11.63 -11.19
C ASP A 217 -1.65 -13.09 -11.04
N GLY A 218 -2.73 -13.35 -10.31
CA GLY A 218 -3.21 -14.71 -10.01
C GLY A 218 -2.45 -15.45 -8.91
N LYS A 219 -1.41 -14.85 -8.33
CA LYS A 219 -0.51 -15.47 -7.34
C LYS A 219 -0.42 -14.69 -6.02
N GLY A 220 -1.07 -13.54 -5.96
CA GLY A 220 -1.12 -12.64 -4.80
C GLY A 220 -0.26 -11.39 -4.96
N GLY A 221 0.46 -11.27 -6.08
CA GLY A 221 1.13 -10.07 -6.53
C GLY A 221 0.25 -9.25 -7.49
N ALA A 222 0.85 -8.21 -8.06
CA ALA A 222 0.18 -7.38 -9.05
C ALA A 222 1.20 -6.70 -9.97
N SER A 223 0.83 -6.38 -11.19
CA SER A 223 1.56 -5.35 -11.95
C SER A 223 1.09 -3.97 -11.52
N ALA A 224 1.97 -2.97 -11.57
CA ALA A 224 1.63 -1.59 -11.28
C ALA A 224 2.14 -0.63 -12.37
N ARG A 225 1.33 0.38 -12.70
CA ARG A 225 1.70 1.46 -13.63
C ARG A 225 1.09 2.78 -13.20
N VAL A 226 1.83 3.87 -13.38
CA VAL A 226 1.27 5.22 -13.24
C VAL A 226 0.46 5.55 -14.49
N THR A 227 -0.79 5.96 -14.31
CA THR A 227 -1.70 6.28 -15.43
C THR A 227 -2.00 7.77 -15.56
N ASP A 228 -1.89 8.52 -14.46
CA ASP A 228 -2.09 9.97 -14.46
C ASP A 228 -1.26 10.65 -13.37
N VAL A 229 -0.85 11.91 -13.62
CA VAL A 229 -0.27 12.79 -12.61
C VAL A 229 -0.85 14.19 -12.74
N THR A 230 -1.67 14.57 -11.76
CA THR A 230 -2.31 15.89 -11.69
C THR A 230 -1.62 16.75 -10.63
N LEU A 231 -1.26 17.99 -10.97
CA LEU A 231 -0.73 18.97 -10.01
C LEU A 231 -1.84 19.91 -9.54
N SER A 232 -1.73 20.35 -8.29
CA SER A 232 -2.55 21.41 -7.69
C SER A 232 -1.68 22.53 -7.10
#